data_AF-A0A8G2CI87-F1
#
_entry.id   AF-A0A8G2CI87-F1
#
_cell.length_a   1.000
_cell.length_b   1.000
_cell.length_c   1.000
_cell.angle_alpha   90.00
_cell.angle_beta   90.00
_cell.angle_gamma   90.00
#
_symmetry.space_group_name_H-M   'P 1'
#
loop_
_entity.id
_entity.type
_entity.pdbx_description
1 polymer ?
#
loop_
_entity_poly.entity_id
_entity_poly.type
_entity_poly.pdbx_seq_one_letter_code
_entity_poly.pdbx_strand_id
1 'polypeptide(L)'
;MIWLWMTVLSLVAVAPVLVVWLRRGTIRYRRDTAVALHRSQLEEIERDRVDGRLPEAEFQGAKLEVQRRLLVADSIPEPAADGRARGLLIATLVAIPVAAVALFVPGGLPFVPSEPHSAVLHAQSAARAQDDALIAKLEQKLSQIPPHSEQARQGYLLLGQALVSQNKLAAAAKAWTVALGLKFNATLAAETAEAETEAAGHVTPTALTLFHQALDKAPANAPWRSLAEQRLREAAVTLPAPQGDATSKP
;
A
#
# COMPACT_ATOMS: atom_id res chain seq x y z
N MET A 1 -0.05 -15.64 6.02
CA MET A 1 -0.14 -15.13 4.64
C MET A 1 1.20 -14.58 4.13
N ILE A 2 1.96 -13.81 4.90
CA ILE A 2 3.24 -13.22 4.44
C ILE A 2 4.32 -14.26 4.05
N TRP A 3 4.33 -15.41 4.74
CA TRP A 3 5.20 -16.55 4.44
C TRP A 3 5.05 -17.10 3.02
N LEU A 4 3.83 -17.05 2.46
CA LEU A 4 3.55 -17.51 1.09
C LEU A 4 4.17 -16.54 0.07
N TRP A 5 4.03 -15.24 0.30
CA TRP A 5 4.66 -14.23 -0.55
C TRP A 5 6.19 -14.28 -0.49
N MET A 6 6.78 -14.50 0.69
CA MET A 6 8.24 -14.64 0.84
C MET A 6 8.79 -15.87 0.10
N THR A 7 8.08 -17.00 0.17
CA THR A 7 8.47 -18.22 -0.54
C THR A 7 8.36 -18.06 -2.06
N VAL A 8 7.29 -17.43 -2.56
CA VAL A 8 7.14 -17.11 -3.98
C VAL A 8 8.26 -16.18 -4.46
N LEU A 9 8.54 -15.10 -3.72
CA LEU A 9 9.58 -14.14 -4.10
C LEU A 9 10.98 -14.78 -4.11
N SER A 10 11.27 -15.65 -3.14
CA SER A 10 12.52 -16.41 -3.08
C SER A 10 12.68 -17.35 -4.28
N LEU A 11 11.61 -18.07 -4.65
CA LEU A 11 11.59 -18.93 -5.84
C LEU A 11 11.86 -18.14 -7.13
N VAL A 12 11.21 -16.99 -7.29
CA VAL A 12 11.43 -16.12 -8.46
C VAL A 12 12.87 -15.60 -8.51
N ALA A 13 13.46 -15.25 -7.37
CA ALA A 13 14.84 -14.77 -7.30
C ALA A 13 15.86 -15.86 -7.68
N VAL A 14 15.62 -17.12 -7.31
CA VAL A 14 16.54 -18.24 -7.58
C VAL A 14 16.29 -18.90 -8.95
N ALA A 15 15.09 -18.76 -9.52
CA ALA A 15 14.70 -19.38 -10.78
C ALA A 15 15.69 -19.15 -11.95
N PRO A 16 16.25 -17.95 -12.19
CA PRO A 16 17.19 -17.73 -13.30
C PRO A 16 18.47 -18.56 -13.15
N VAL A 17 19.00 -18.67 -11.93
CA VAL A 17 20.19 -19.47 -11.61
C VAL A 17 19.90 -20.95 -11.80
N LEU A 18 18.73 -21.40 -11.33
CA LEU A 18 18.28 -22.78 -11.48
C LEU A 18 18.15 -23.14 -12.97
N VAL A 19 17.50 -22.28 -13.77
CA VAL A 19 17.34 -22.48 -15.21
C VAL A 19 18.68 -22.57 -15.93
N VAL A 20 19.65 -21.70 -15.60
CA VAL A 20 20.99 -21.74 -16.19
C VAL A 20 21.78 -22.98 -15.74
N TRP A 21 21.65 -23.40 -14.48
CA TRP A 21 22.32 -24.58 -13.95
C TRP A 21 21.77 -25.90 -14.53
N LEU A 22 20.45 -26.00 -14.68
CA LEU A 22 19.81 -27.13 -15.35
C LEU A 22 20.08 -27.14 -16.86
N ARG A 23 20.26 -25.97 -17.49
CA ARG A 23 20.72 -25.85 -18.86
C ARG A 23 22.23 -26.12 -18.93
N ARG A 24 22.61 -27.41 -18.87
CA ARG A 24 23.93 -27.87 -19.34
C ARG A 24 24.13 -27.39 -20.77
N GLY A 25 24.93 -26.34 -20.95
CA GLY A 25 25.19 -25.74 -22.25
C GLY A 25 25.80 -26.75 -23.22
N THR A 26 24.97 -27.27 -24.11
CA THR A 26 25.39 -28.05 -25.27
C THR A 26 25.57 -27.11 -26.46
N ILE A 27 26.64 -26.31 -26.43
CA ILE A 27 27.19 -25.69 -27.66
C ILE A 27 27.46 -26.76 -28.74
N ARG A 28 27.60 -28.03 -28.30
CA ARG A 28 27.67 -29.26 -29.08
C ARG A 28 26.52 -29.57 -30.04
N TYR A 29 25.35 -28.90 -29.91
CA TYR A 29 24.18 -29.28 -30.71
C TYR A 29 24.40 -29.10 -32.22
N ARG A 30 25.17 -28.11 -32.69
CA ARG A 30 25.28 -27.86 -34.13
C ARG A 30 26.06 -28.94 -34.89
N ARG A 31 27.22 -29.38 -34.36
CA ARG A 31 28.05 -30.43 -34.97
C ARG A 31 27.38 -31.79 -34.84
N ASP A 32 26.93 -32.15 -33.64
CA ASP A 32 26.31 -33.45 -33.37
C ASP A 32 25.05 -33.66 -34.21
N THR A 33 24.21 -32.62 -34.38
CA THR A 33 22.98 -32.72 -35.20
C THR A 33 23.29 -32.83 -36.69
N ALA A 34 24.30 -32.11 -37.21
CA ALA A 34 24.71 -32.21 -38.61
C ALA A 34 25.33 -33.58 -38.94
N VAL A 35 26.15 -34.13 -38.04
CA VAL A 35 26.72 -35.48 -38.16
C VAL A 35 25.63 -36.56 -38.11
N ALA A 36 24.67 -36.44 -37.18
CA ALA A 36 23.55 -37.37 -37.09
C ALA A 36 22.66 -37.36 -38.34
N LEU A 37 22.38 -36.17 -38.89
CA LEU A 37 21.59 -36.03 -40.11
C LEU A 37 22.27 -36.71 -41.31
N HIS A 38 23.56 -36.49 -41.52
CA HIS A 38 24.30 -37.10 -42.62
C HIS A 38 24.47 -38.62 -42.47
N ARG A 39 24.54 -39.14 -41.23
CA ARG A 39 24.49 -40.59 -40.98
C ARG A 39 23.13 -41.19 -41.36
N SER A 40 22.03 -40.53 -40.97
CA SER A 40 20.68 -40.93 -41.37
C SER A 40 20.51 -40.93 -42.90
N GLN A 41 21.10 -39.96 -43.60
CA GLN A 41 21.08 -39.90 -45.07
C GLN A 41 21.81 -41.08 -45.72
N LEU A 42 22.94 -41.52 -45.15
CA LEU A 42 23.63 -42.72 -45.65
C LEU A 42 22.80 -43.99 -45.46
N GLU A 43 22.11 -44.11 -44.34
CA GLU A 43 21.20 -45.24 -44.07
C GLU A 43 19.97 -45.24 -45.00
N GLU A 44 19.50 -44.07 -45.41
CA GLU A 44 18.40 -43.92 -46.37
C GLU A 44 18.85 -44.29 -47.80
N ILE A 45 20.01 -43.79 -48.23
CA ILE A 45 20.61 -44.14 -49.54
C ILE A 45 20.90 -45.64 -49.66
N GLU A 46 21.37 -46.28 -48.59
CA GLU A 46 21.59 -47.74 -48.58
C GLU A 46 20.27 -48.51 -48.66
N ARG A 47 19.20 -48.03 -48.00
CA ARG A 47 17.86 -48.63 -48.11
C ARG A 47 17.30 -48.50 -49.53
N ASP A 48 17.42 -47.32 -50.16
CA ASP A 48 16.94 -47.11 -51.53
C ASP A 48 17.67 -47.98 -52.57
N ARG A 49 18.95 -48.29 -52.33
CA ARG A 49 19.71 -49.25 -53.12
C ARG A 49 19.17 -50.68 -52.95
N VAL A 50 18.94 -51.12 -51.70
CA VAL A 50 18.40 -52.46 -51.39
C VAL A 50 17.00 -52.65 -51.98
N ASP A 51 16.18 -51.59 -51.95
CA ASP A 51 14.82 -51.58 -52.51
C ASP A 51 14.80 -51.48 -54.06
N GLY A 52 15.96 -51.39 -54.71
CA GLY A 52 16.09 -51.29 -56.16
C GLY A 52 15.62 -49.94 -56.74
N ARG A 53 15.42 -48.94 -55.89
CA ARG A 53 14.99 -47.58 -56.28
C ARG A 53 16.15 -46.73 -56.80
N LEU A 54 17.38 -47.08 -56.43
CA LEU A 54 18.60 -46.35 -56.80
C LEU A 54 19.59 -47.25 -57.56
N PRO A 55 19.93 -46.95 -58.83
CA PRO A 55 20.95 -47.67 -59.58
C PRO A 55 22.34 -47.63 -58.93
N GLU A 56 23.13 -48.70 -59.05
CA GLU A 56 24.45 -48.83 -58.41
C GLU A 56 25.42 -47.68 -58.76
N ALA A 57 25.39 -47.21 -60.01
CA ALA A 57 26.24 -46.10 -60.45
C ALA A 57 25.88 -44.77 -59.76
N GLU A 58 24.60 -44.53 -59.48
CA GLU A 58 24.12 -43.34 -58.78
C GLU A 58 24.33 -43.44 -57.27
N PHE A 59 24.20 -44.65 -56.71
CA PHE A 59 24.47 -44.95 -55.30
C PHE A 59 25.89 -44.59 -54.88
N GLN A 60 26.91 -45.00 -55.65
CA GLN A 60 28.31 -44.72 -55.30
C GLN A 60 28.62 -43.22 -55.31
N GLY A 61 28.06 -42.48 -56.26
CA GLY A 61 28.19 -41.01 -56.34
C GLY A 61 27.51 -40.31 -55.17
N ALA A 62 26.26 -40.68 -54.87
CA ALA A 62 25.49 -40.11 -53.75
C ALA A 62 26.15 -40.40 -52.40
N LYS A 63 26.63 -41.63 -52.18
CA LYS A 63 27.33 -42.04 -50.96
C LYS A 63 28.62 -41.24 -50.74
N LEU A 64 29.42 -41.08 -51.80
CA LEU A 64 30.69 -40.33 -51.73
C LEU A 64 30.45 -38.85 -51.38
N GLU A 65 29.44 -38.23 -51.99
CA GLU A 65 29.10 -36.82 -51.73
C GLU A 65 28.60 -36.61 -50.30
N VAL A 66 27.73 -37.49 -49.77
CA VAL A 66 27.27 -37.41 -48.37
C VAL A 66 28.42 -37.67 -47.39
N GLN A 67 29.32 -38.62 -47.68
CA GLN A 67 30.52 -38.86 -46.86
C GLN A 67 31.46 -37.64 -46.85
N ARG A 68 31.63 -36.97 -48.00
CA ARG A 68 32.40 -35.72 -48.08
C ARG A 68 31.75 -34.62 -47.24
N ARG A 69 30.44 -34.45 -47.32
CA ARG A 69 29.68 -33.48 -46.51
C ARG A 69 29.75 -33.80 -45.02
N LEU A 70 29.73 -35.08 -44.65
CA LEU A 70 29.90 -35.53 -43.28
C LEU A 70 31.27 -35.15 -42.72
N LEU A 71 32.35 -35.32 -43.49
CA LEU A 71 33.70 -34.89 -43.09
C LEU A 71 33.80 -33.37 -42.93
N VAL A 72 33.11 -32.60 -43.79
CA VAL A 72 33.03 -31.13 -43.67
C VAL A 72 32.22 -30.73 -42.42
N ALA A 73 31.11 -31.41 -42.15
CA ALA A 73 30.29 -31.15 -40.97
C ALA A 73 31.04 -31.48 -39.65
N ASP A 74 31.85 -32.53 -39.66
CA ASP A 74 32.67 -32.93 -38.51
C ASP A 74 33.88 -32.01 -38.29
N SER A 75 34.28 -31.22 -39.29
CA SER A 75 35.36 -30.24 -39.18
C SER A 75 34.89 -28.83 -38.84
N ILE A 76 33.58 -28.62 -38.61
CA ILE A 76 33.04 -27.32 -38.16
C ILE A 76 33.63 -26.97 -36.77
N PRO A 77 34.36 -25.85 -36.63
CA PRO A 77 34.89 -25.41 -35.35
C PRO A 77 33.75 -25.06 -34.39
N GLU A 78 33.74 -25.64 -33.20
CA GLU A 78 32.83 -25.21 -32.14
C GLU A 78 33.40 -23.99 -31.42
N PRO A 79 32.61 -22.93 -31.22
CA PRO A 79 33.06 -21.80 -30.42
C PRO A 79 33.33 -22.28 -29.00
N ALA A 80 34.54 -22.02 -28.50
CA ALA A 80 34.88 -22.29 -27.11
C ALA A 80 33.90 -21.56 -26.19
N ALA A 81 33.52 -22.19 -25.08
CA ALA A 81 32.70 -21.54 -24.07
C ALA A 81 33.42 -20.25 -23.62
N ASP A 82 32.77 -19.11 -23.80
CA ASP A 82 33.35 -17.81 -23.45
C ASP A 82 33.50 -17.70 -21.92
N GLY A 83 34.73 -17.98 -21.44
CA GLY A 83 35.08 -17.92 -20.04
C GLY A 83 34.88 -16.52 -19.44
N ARG A 84 34.92 -15.47 -20.27
CA ARG A 84 34.72 -14.09 -19.84
C ARG A 84 33.25 -13.82 -19.55
N ALA A 85 32.33 -14.32 -20.40
CA ALA A 85 30.90 -14.27 -20.14
C ALA A 85 30.51 -15.07 -18.88
N ARG A 86 31.11 -16.25 -18.68
CA ARG A 86 30.89 -17.06 -17.47
C ARG A 86 31.40 -16.36 -16.21
N GLY A 87 32.58 -15.74 -16.28
CA GLY A 87 33.14 -14.96 -15.18
C GLY A 87 32.27 -13.75 -14.81
N LEU A 88 31.77 -13.02 -15.82
CA LEU A 88 30.87 -11.88 -15.61
C LEU A 88 29.57 -12.31 -14.93
N LEU A 89 28.95 -13.42 -15.39
CA LEU A 89 27.72 -13.96 -14.79
C LEU A 89 27.92 -14.33 -13.32
N ILE A 90 29.02 -15.00 -12.98
CA ILE A 90 29.33 -15.38 -11.60
C ILE A 90 29.59 -14.12 -10.76
N ALA A 91 30.35 -13.16 -11.29
CA ALA A 91 30.64 -11.90 -10.61
C ALA A 91 29.36 -11.12 -10.31
N THR A 92 28.44 -10.99 -11.27
CA THR A 92 27.14 -10.33 -11.06
C THR A 92 26.27 -11.08 -10.05
N LEU A 93 26.24 -12.41 -10.10
CA LEU A 93 25.47 -13.24 -9.18
C LEU A 93 25.91 -13.07 -7.72
N VAL A 94 27.22 -12.88 -7.49
CA VAL A 94 27.78 -12.63 -6.14
C VAL A 94 27.68 -11.16 -5.75
N ALA A 95 27.89 -10.24 -6.69
CA ALA A 95 27.89 -8.81 -6.40
C ALA A 95 26.52 -8.30 -5.93
N ILE A 96 25.41 -8.81 -6.48
CA ILE A 96 24.05 -8.39 -6.10
C ILE A 96 23.74 -8.64 -4.61
N PRO A 97 23.85 -9.87 -4.06
CA PRO A 97 23.57 -10.10 -2.65
C PRO A 97 24.55 -9.37 -1.72
N VAL A 98 25.83 -9.25 -2.12
CA VAL A 98 26.82 -8.48 -1.35
C VAL A 98 26.45 -7.00 -1.29
N ALA A 99 26.06 -6.40 -2.43
CA ALA A 99 25.60 -5.02 -2.48
C ALA A 99 24.33 -4.81 -1.65
N ALA A 100 23.38 -5.77 -1.69
CA ALA A 100 22.17 -5.70 -0.88
C ALA A 100 22.48 -5.68 0.63
N VAL A 101 23.39 -6.56 1.10
CA VAL A 101 23.85 -6.56 2.50
C VAL A 101 24.58 -5.27 2.84
N ALA A 102 25.50 -4.81 1.98
CA ALA A 102 26.29 -3.60 2.19
C ALA A 102 25.41 -2.33 2.26
N LEU A 103 24.31 -2.28 1.50
CA LEU A 103 23.33 -1.19 1.55
C LEU A 103 22.39 -1.28 2.75
N PHE A 104 22.05 -2.49 3.19
CA PHE A 104 21.09 -2.71 4.29
C PHE A 104 21.73 -2.48 5.68
N VAL A 105 22.96 -2.95 5.89
CA VAL A 105 23.62 -2.93 7.21
C VAL A 105 23.76 -1.52 7.81
N PRO A 106 24.11 -0.46 7.06
CA PRO A 106 24.20 0.90 7.62
C PRO A 106 22.84 1.49 8.04
N GLY A 107 21.73 1.01 7.47
CA GLY A 107 20.38 1.54 7.71
C GLY A 107 19.54 0.72 8.69
N GLY A 108 19.89 -0.55 8.94
CA GLY A 108 19.25 -1.37 9.96
C GLY A 108 19.89 -1.10 11.31
N LEU A 109 19.14 -0.59 12.28
CA LEU A 109 19.57 -0.54 13.68
C LEU A 109 19.54 -1.98 14.25
N PRO A 110 20.67 -2.72 14.30
CA PRO A 110 20.68 -4.14 14.66
C PRO A 110 20.47 -4.35 16.17
N PHE A 111 20.54 -3.26 16.94
CA PHE A 111 20.59 -3.25 18.40
C PHE A 111 19.46 -2.46 19.05
N VAL A 112 18.40 -2.11 18.29
CA VAL A 112 17.17 -1.63 18.94
C VAL A 112 16.44 -2.87 19.44
N PRO A 113 16.22 -3.03 20.76
CA PRO A 113 15.39 -4.09 21.27
C PRO A 113 14.06 -4.01 20.52
N SER A 114 13.67 -5.09 19.86
CA SER A 114 12.34 -5.17 19.27
C SER A 114 11.35 -5.14 20.43
N GLU A 115 10.85 -3.95 20.79
CA GLU A 115 9.71 -3.87 21.68
C GLU A 115 8.59 -4.66 21.02
N PRO A 116 8.07 -5.72 21.67
CA PRO A 116 7.02 -6.50 21.07
C PRO A 116 5.86 -5.53 20.83
N HIS A 117 5.39 -5.47 19.59
CA HIS A 117 4.30 -4.58 19.17
C HIS A 117 3.08 -4.69 20.10
N SER A 118 2.87 -5.86 20.71
CA SER A 118 1.88 -6.06 21.77
C SER A 118 2.09 -5.19 23.00
N ALA A 119 3.32 -5.01 23.50
CA ALA A 119 3.61 -4.15 24.65
C ALA A 119 3.31 -2.68 24.36
N VAL A 120 3.63 -2.20 23.15
CA VAL A 120 3.30 -0.83 22.71
C VAL A 120 1.78 -0.64 22.65
N LEU A 121 1.05 -1.60 22.07
CA LEU A 121 -0.40 -1.56 22.03
C LEU A 121 -1.02 -1.61 23.43
N HIS A 122 -0.48 -2.45 24.33
CA HIS A 122 -0.93 -2.53 25.71
C HIS A 122 -0.72 -1.21 26.44
N ALA A 123 0.47 -0.59 26.33
CA ALA A 123 0.75 0.71 26.93
C ALA A 123 -0.20 1.80 26.41
N GLN A 124 -0.44 1.85 25.09
CA GLN A 124 -1.41 2.79 24.50
C GLN A 124 -2.84 2.54 25.00
N SER A 125 -3.26 1.27 25.09
CA SER A 125 -4.59 0.92 25.60
C SER A 125 -4.77 1.30 27.08
N ALA A 126 -3.72 1.09 27.89
CA ALA A 126 -3.72 1.45 29.30
C ALA A 126 -3.75 2.97 29.50
N ALA A 127 -3.03 3.73 28.67
CA ALA A 127 -3.09 5.20 28.67
C ALA A 127 -4.50 5.70 28.32
N ARG A 128 -5.11 5.17 27.25
CA ARG A 128 -6.49 5.53 26.87
C ARG A 128 -7.51 5.20 27.98
N ALA A 129 -7.37 4.05 28.63
CA ALA A 129 -8.24 3.67 29.74
C ALA A 129 -8.11 4.60 30.95
N GLN A 130 -6.90 5.11 31.22
CA GLN A 130 -6.68 6.12 32.28
C GLN A 130 -7.35 7.44 31.94
N ASP A 131 -7.21 7.92 30.69
CA ASP A 131 -7.83 9.16 30.24
C ASP A 131 -9.37 9.07 30.30
N ASP A 132 -9.94 7.94 29.87
CA ASP A 132 -11.37 7.66 29.96
C ASP A 132 -11.87 7.66 31.42
N ALA A 133 -11.10 7.09 32.35
CA ALA A 133 -11.42 7.11 33.77
C ALA A 133 -11.40 8.54 34.36
N LEU A 134 -10.49 9.40 33.89
CA LEU A 134 -10.45 10.81 34.30
C LEU A 134 -11.67 11.58 33.78
N ILE A 135 -12.08 11.35 32.54
CA ILE A 135 -13.31 11.93 31.97
C ILE A 135 -14.53 11.49 32.76
N ALA A 136 -14.68 10.19 33.03
CA ALA A 136 -15.79 9.67 33.82
C ALA A 136 -15.84 10.28 35.23
N LYS A 137 -14.68 10.48 35.87
CA LYS A 137 -14.58 11.17 37.16
C LYS A 137 -14.97 12.64 37.08
N LEU A 138 -14.65 13.32 35.98
CA LEU A 138 -15.08 14.70 35.73
C LEU A 138 -16.60 14.78 35.56
N GLU A 139 -17.20 13.89 34.77
CA GLU A 139 -18.65 13.78 34.58
C GLU A 139 -19.38 13.50 35.91
N GLN A 140 -18.85 12.58 36.72
CA GLN A 140 -19.38 12.29 38.05
C GLN A 140 -19.31 13.50 38.99
N LYS A 141 -18.23 14.28 38.94
CA LYS A 141 -18.15 15.52 39.72
C LYS A 141 -19.14 16.56 39.21
N LEU A 142 -19.28 16.70 37.90
CA LEU A 142 -20.22 17.63 37.27
C LEU A 142 -21.67 17.34 37.67
N SER A 143 -22.06 16.07 37.85
CA SER A 143 -23.42 15.72 38.28
C SER A 143 -23.72 16.10 39.74
N GLN A 144 -22.69 16.36 40.55
CA GLN A 144 -22.82 16.83 41.93
C GLN A 144 -22.77 18.35 42.06
N ILE A 145 -22.30 19.04 41.02
CA ILE A 145 -22.26 20.50 40.98
C ILE A 145 -23.66 21.02 40.63
N PRO A 146 -24.16 22.07 41.31
CA PRO A 146 -25.46 22.65 41.00
C PRO A 146 -25.57 23.04 39.52
N PRO A 147 -26.66 22.61 38.83
CA PRO A 147 -26.89 23.01 37.45
C PRO A 147 -27.03 24.53 37.39
N HIS A 148 -26.58 25.15 36.30
CA HIS A 148 -26.56 26.60 36.08
C HIS A 148 -25.58 27.42 36.91
N SER A 149 -24.67 26.79 37.66
CA SER A 149 -23.55 27.49 38.29
C SER A 149 -22.42 27.80 37.30
N GLU A 150 -21.65 28.85 37.56
CA GLU A 150 -20.42 29.15 36.78
C GLU A 150 -19.40 28.01 36.87
N GLN A 151 -19.37 27.28 37.99
CA GLN A 151 -18.53 26.09 38.18
C GLN A 151 -18.96 24.95 37.24
N ALA A 152 -20.28 24.71 37.09
CA ALA A 152 -20.79 23.74 36.12
C ALA A 152 -20.36 24.13 34.70
N ARG A 153 -20.49 25.43 34.35
CA ARG A 153 -20.06 25.92 33.03
C ARG A 153 -18.58 25.62 32.77
N GLN A 154 -17.70 25.98 33.70
CA GLN A 154 -16.27 25.70 33.58
C GLN A 154 -15.98 24.21 33.45
N GLY A 155 -16.68 23.36 34.21
CA GLY A 155 -16.54 21.91 34.09
C GLY A 155 -16.95 21.38 32.72
N TYR A 156 -18.02 21.88 32.12
CA TYR A 156 -18.43 21.49 30.76
C TYR A 156 -17.46 21.97 29.67
N LEU A 157 -16.80 23.13 29.85
CA LEU A 157 -15.73 23.59 28.96
C LEU A 157 -14.54 22.63 28.98
N LEU A 158 -14.10 22.25 30.20
CA LEU A 158 -13.00 21.31 30.40
C LEU A 158 -13.34 19.92 29.86
N LEU A 159 -14.58 19.47 30.07
CA LEU A 159 -15.07 18.19 29.56
C LEU A 159 -15.02 18.17 28.02
N GLY A 160 -15.52 19.21 27.36
CA GLY A 160 -15.46 19.30 25.90
C GLY A 160 -14.02 19.32 25.36
N GLN A 161 -13.12 20.06 26.01
CA GLN A 161 -11.69 20.08 25.63
C GLN A 161 -11.03 18.70 25.77
N ALA A 162 -11.30 17.99 26.87
CA ALA A 162 -10.80 16.63 27.08
C ALA A 162 -11.34 15.67 26.00
N LEU A 163 -12.62 15.79 25.65
CA LEU A 163 -13.25 14.95 24.63
C LEU A 163 -12.69 15.22 23.22
N VAL A 164 -12.42 16.48 22.85
CA VAL A 164 -11.74 16.81 21.59
C VAL A 164 -10.34 16.22 21.53
N SER A 165 -9.58 16.24 22.64
CA SER A 165 -8.24 15.66 22.68
C SER A 165 -8.22 14.14 22.39
N GLN A 166 -9.35 13.46 22.57
CA GLN A 166 -9.56 12.05 22.24
C GLN A 166 -10.31 11.83 20.92
N ASN A 167 -10.48 12.87 20.09
CA ASN A 167 -11.25 12.82 18.85
C ASN A 167 -12.75 12.43 19.04
N LYS A 168 -13.31 12.66 20.24
CA LYS A 168 -14.72 12.39 20.58
C LYS A 168 -15.59 13.63 20.33
N LEU A 169 -15.61 14.10 19.08
CA LEU A 169 -16.20 15.40 18.69
C LEU A 169 -17.70 15.52 19.01
N ALA A 170 -18.49 14.48 18.76
CA ALA A 170 -19.93 14.50 19.05
C ALA A 170 -20.24 14.70 20.55
N ALA A 171 -19.44 14.08 21.43
CA ALA A 171 -19.59 14.23 22.87
C ALA A 171 -19.10 15.61 23.34
N ALA A 172 -18.01 16.10 22.75
CA ALA A 172 -17.51 17.44 23.03
C ALA A 172 -18.54 18.53 22.67
N ALA A 173 -19.16 18.43 21.49
CA ALA A 173 -20.19 19.36 21.05
C ALA A 173 -21.38 19.40 22.03
N LYS A 174 -21.82 18.23 22.55
CA LYS A 174 -22.87 18.16 23.58
C LYS A 174 -22.46 18.87 24.86
N ALA A 175 -21.24 18.63 25.36
CA ALA A 175 -20.74 19.29 26.57
C ALA A 175 -20.68 20.81 26.40
N TRP A 176 -20.13 21.30 25.29
CA TRP A 176 -20.05 22.72 25.01
C TRP A 176 -21.41 23.38 24.75
N THR A 177 -22.38 22.66 24.19
CA THR A 177 -23.77 23.14 24.07
C THR A 177 -24.36 23.46 25.45
N VAL A 178 -24.11 22.63 26.46
CA VAL A 178 -24.53 22.92 27.84
C VAL A 178 -23.82 24.18 28.36
N ALA A 179 -22.52 24.31 28.13
CA ALA A 179 -21.76 25.49 28.56
C ALA A 179 -22.25 26.79 27.88
N LEU A 180 -22.60 26.73 26.59
CA LEU A 180 -23.18 27.83 25.82
C LEU A 180 -24.55 28.25 26.34
N GLY A 181 -25.38 27.29 26.77
CA GLY A 181 -26.68 27.55 27.39
C GLY A 181 -26.58 28.30 28.72
N LEU A 182 -25.45 28.20 29.42
CA LEU A 182 -25.21 28.94 30.67
C LEU A 182 -24.66 30.35 30.40
N LYS A 183 -23.70 30.47 29.49
CA LYS A 183 -23.17 31.76 29.05
C LYS A 183 -22.67 31.64 27.61
N PHE A 184 -23.35 32.34 26.72
CA PHE A 184 -22.99 32.37 25.32
C PHE A 184 -21.59 32.95 25.10
N ASN A 185 -20.84 32.34 24.18
CA ASN A 185 -19.56 32.82 23.68
C ASN A 185 -19.48 32.51 22.19
N ALA A 186 -19.22 33.53 21.37
CA ALA A 186 -19.23 33.39 19.91
C ALA A 186 -18.18 32.40 19.39
N THR A 187 -16.97 32.41 19.96
CA THR A 187 -15.90 31.48 19.58
C THR A 187 -16.28 30.05 19.93
N LEU A 188 -16.76 29.81 21.15
CA LEU A 188 -17.20 28.48 21.57
C LEU A 188 -18.39 27.98 20.74
N ALA A 189 -19.31 28.87 20.33
CA ALA A 189 -20.42 28.52 19.45
C ALA A 189 -19.94 28.05 18.08
N ALA A 190 -18.95 28.73 17.49
CA ALA A 190 -18.34 28.30 16.23
C ALA A 190 -17.58 26.96 16.38
N GLU A 191 -16.81 26.79 17.46
CA GLU A 191 -16.11 25.54 17.77
C GLU A 191 -17.09 24.37 17.99
N THR A 192 -18.21 24.62 18.65
CA THR A 192 -19.26 23.62 18.88
C THR A 192 -19.94 23.21 17.58
N ALA A 193 -20.27 24.19 16.72
CA ALA A 193 -20.85 23.96 15.41
C ALA A 193 -19.90 23.16 14.49
N GLU A 194 -18.61 23.46 14.53
CA GLU A 194 -17.60 22.75 13.75
C GLU A 194 -17.42 21.32 14.25
N ALA A 195 -17.28 21.11 15.57
CA ALA A 195 -17.17 19.77 16.15
C ALA A 195 -18.41 18.91 15.83
N GLU A 196 -19.61 19.51 15.83
CA GLU A 196 -20.84 18.82 15.44
C GLU A 196 -20.85 18.48 13.93
N THR A 197 -20.44 19.43 13.09
CA THR A 197 -20.37 19.25 11.63
C THR A 197 -19.39 18.14 11.25
N GLU A 198 -18.20 18.12 11.86
CA GLU A 198 -17.20 17.07 11.63
C GLU A 198 -17.68 15.71 12.12
N ALA A 199 -18.33 15.67 13.29
CA ALA A 199 -18.89 14.43 13.82
C ALA A 199 -20.01 13.86 12.93
N ALA A 200 -20.83 14.73 12.34
CA ALA A 200 -21.93 14.33 11.45
C ALA A 200 -21.48 14.12 9.99
N GLY A 201 -20.33 14.64 9.59
CA GLY A 201 -19.84 14.68 8.21
C GLY A 201 -20.59 15.66 7.29
N HIS A 202 -21.51 16.46 7.83
CA HIS A 202 -22.28 17.48 7.12
C HIS A 202 -22.75 18.56 8.09
N VAL A 203 -23.12 19.74 7.58
CA VAL A 203 -23.63 20.82 8.42
C VAL A 203 -25.04 20.48 8.88
N THR A 204 -25.21 20.25 10.18
CA THR A 204 -26.52 19.97 10.78
C THR A 204 -27.33 21.27 10.95
N PRO A 205 -28.67 21.21 11.09
CA PRO A 205 -29.48 22.39 11.37
C PRO A 205 -29.05 23.13 12.65
N THR A 206 -28.65 22.37 13.68
CA THR A 206 -28.10 22.88 14.94
C THR A 206 -26.76 23.58 14.74
N ALA A 207 -25.81 22.98 14.01
CA ALA A 207 -24.55 23.63 13.66
C ALA A 207 -24.77 24.90 12.83
N LEU A 208 -25.71 24.88 11.86
CA LEU A 208 -26.09 26.05 11.07
C LEU A 208 -26.55 27.20 11.96
N THR A 209 -27.46 26.94 12.90
CA THR A 209 -27.93 27.99 13.82
C THR A 209 -26.81 28.54 14.72
N LEU A 210 -25.92 27.68 15.22
CA LEU A 210 -24.77 28.10 16.02
C LEU A 210 -23.78 28.93 15.20
N PHE A 211 -23.51 28.58 13.94
CA PHE A 211 -22.66 29.39 13.05
C PHE A 211 -23.24 30.79 12.83
N HIS A 212 -24.55 30.91 12.57
CA HIS A 212 -25.20 32.22 12.47
C HIS A 212 -25.07 33.04 13.76
N GLN A 213 -25.42 32.45 14.90
CA GLN A 213 -25.32 33.13 16.20
C GLN A 213 -23.88 33.56 16.53
N ALA A 214 -22.91 32.70 16.19
CA ALA A 214 -21.49 33.00 16.36
C ALA A 214 -21.09 34.21 15.51
N LEU A 215 -21.42 34.21 14.20
CA LEU A 215 -21.07 35.29 13.28
C LEU A 215 -21.71 36.64 13.64
N ASP A 216 -22.93 36.63 14.18
CA ASP A 216 -23.66 37.83 14.61
C ASP A 216 -23.02 38.51 15.82
N LYS A 217 -22.34 37.73 16.68
CA LYS A 217 -21.74 38.21 17.93
C LYS A 217 -20.20 38.25 17.88
N ALA A 218 -19.59 37.85 16.76
CA ALA A 218 -18.15 37.80 16.59
C ALA A 218 -17.54 39.17 16.27
N PRO A 219 -16.29 39.43 16.72
CA PRO A 219 -15.50 40.52 16.18
C PRO A 219 -15.16 40.26 14.69
N ALA A 220 -15.00 41.32 13.91
CA ALA A 220 -14.76 41.23 12.46
C ALA A 220 -13.47 40.46 12.09
N ASN A 221 -12.49 40.42 13.00
CA ASN A 221 -11.20 39.76 12.82
C ASN A 221 -11.13 38.36 13.45
N ALA A 222 -12.25 37.74 13.80
CA ALA A 222 -12.26 36.38 14.35
C ALA A 222 -11.66 35.38 13.33
N PRO A 223 -10.65 34.58 13.72
CA PRO A 223 -9.91 33.72 12.77
C PRO A 223 -10.77 32.61 12.16
N TRP A 224 -11.82 32.17 12.86
CA TRP A 224 -12.76 31.13 12.43
C TRP A 224 -13.90 31.65 11.53
N ARG A 225 -13.98 32.97 11.29
CA ARG A 225 -15.11 33.59 10.59
C ARG A 225 -15.25 33.10 9.16
N SER A 226 -14.14 33.00 8.42
CA SER A 226 -14.13 32.52 7.03
C SER A 226 -14.58 31.06 6.90
N LEU A 227 -14.19 30.22 7.85
CA LEU A 227 -14.62 28.83 7.93
C LEU A 227 -16.13 28.74 8.15
N ALA A 228 -16.67 29.48 9.13
CA ALA A 228 -18.11 29.49 9.38
C ALA A 228 -18.91 29.98 8.16
N GLU A 229 -18.46 31.02 7.47
CA GLU A 229 -19.08 31.51 6.23
C GLU A 229 -19.02 30.47 5.08
N GLN A 230 -17.94 29.68 5.01
CA GLN A 230 -17.85 28.56 4.08
C GLN A 230 -18.87 27.45 4.43
N ARG A 231 -18.92 27.01 5.69
CA ARG A 231 -19.87 25.99 6.17
C ARG A 231 -21.31 26.39 5.88
N LEU A 232 -21.68 27.65 6.08
CA LEU A 232 -23.03 28.14 5.77
C LEU A 232 -23.35 28.07 4.26
N ARG A 233 -22.38 28.32 3.38
CA ARG A 233 -22.57 28.15 1.92
C ARG A 233 -22.73 26.68 1.54
N GLU A 234 -21.96 25.79 2.15
CA GLU A 234 -22.10 24.33 1.95
C GLU A 234 -23.48 23.84 2.40
N ALA A 235 -23.96 24.35 3.53
CA ALA A 235 -25.28 24.03 4.07
C ALA A 235 -26.42 24.50 3.16
N ALA A 236 -26.29 25.67 2.52
CA ALA A 236 -27.30 26.19 1.59
C ALA A 236 -27.50 25.31 0.34
N VAL A 237 -26.50 24.49 -0.01
CA VAL A 237 -26.58 23.52 -1.12
C VAL A 237 -27.16 22.18 -0.66
N THR A 238 -26.93 21.81 0.60
CA THR A 238 -27.20 20.46 1.12
C THR A 238 -28.49 20.35 1.93
N LEU A 239 -28.97 21.43 2.55
CA LEU A 239 -30.21 21.48 3.32
C LEU A 239 -31.34 22.11 2.48
N PRO A 240 -32.50 21.46 2.32
CA PRO A 240 -33.65 22.08 1.65
C PRO A 240 -34.11 23.31 2.45
N ALA A 241 -34.44 24.40 1.74
CA ALA A 241 -34.94 25.63 2.35
C ALA A 241 -36.15 25.31 3.25
N PRO A 242 -36.26 25.93 4.44
CA PRO A 242 -37.45 25.78 5.27
C PRO A 242 -38.67 26.19 4.43
N GLN A 243 -39.64 25.27 4.29
CA GLN A 243 -40.90 25.56 3.62
C GLN A 243 -41.57 26.70 4.38
N GLY A 244 -41.54 27.89 3.80
CA GLY A 244 -42.16 29.08 4.37
C GLY A 244 -43.65 28.84 4.57
N ASP A 245 -44.11 29.18 5.77
CA ASP A 245 -45.51 29.23 6.19
C ASP A 245 -46.43 29.68 5.04
N ALA A 246 -47.21 28.73 4.52
CA ALA A 246 -48.41 29.02 3.75
C ALA A 246 -49.50 29.54 4.72
N THR A 247 -49.27 30.72 5.30
CA THR A 247 -50.34 31.46 5.96
C THR A 247 -51.11 32.25 4.91
N SER A 248 -51.97 31.53 4.16
CA SER A 248 -53.11 32.17 3.52
C SER A 248 -54.04 32.67 4.62
N LYS A 249 -53.97 33.97 4.92
CA LYS A 249 -55.03 34.67 5.66
C LYS A 249 -56.16 35.08 4.68
N PRO A 250 -57.39 35.22 5.20
CA PRO A 250 -58.65 34.83 4.55
C PRO A 250 -59.10 35.72 3.40
#